data_AF-A0A5M3MH46-F1
#
_entry.id   AF-A0A5M3MH46-F1
#
_cell.length_a   1.000
_cell.length_b   1.000
_cell.length_c   1.000
_cell.angle_alpha   90.00
_cell.angle_beta   90.00
_cell.angle_gamma   90.00
#
_symmetry.space_group_name_H-M   'P 1'
#
loop_
_entity.id
_entity.type
_entity.pdbx_description
1 polymer ?
#
loop_
_entity_poly.entity_id
_entity_poly.type
_entity_poly.pdbx_seq_one_letter_code
_entity_poly.pdbx_strand_id
1 'polypeptide(L)'
;MSSEKGKEKAHSPSSAQHLSLSSGAPQTHPCFAHDVDLTSAMQPQRRVPLVHGDTFVCTGGVDVPRLLRASRASLLDKASLLGANVLVDESWTCTIRQPKMRRDGTYRVQVRYNASASRSNTTPDPQRPVALDKAKSVPGLMTILQREEFNP
;
A
#
# COMPACT_ATOMS: atom_id res chain seq x y z
N MET A 1 37.51 -45.36 2.64
CA MET A 1 36.31 -46.17 2.35
C MET A 1 35.17 -45.62 3.19
N SER A 2 34.14 -45.10 2.52
CA SER A 2 32.71 -45.06 2.91
C SER A 2 32.31 -44.36 4.22
N SER A 3 31.26 -43.55 4.33
CA SER A 3 30.27 -42.98 3.41
C SER A 3 29.49 -41.89 4.18
N GLU A 4 28.98 -40.93 3.41
CA GLU A 4 27.82 -40.06 3.65
C GLU A 4 26.83 -40.43 4.77
N LYS A 5 26.36 -39.39 5.47
CA LYS A 5 24.91 -39.23 5.68
C LYS A 5 24.51 -37.76 5.82
N GLY A 6 24.10 -37.18 4.71
CA GLY A 6 23.18 -36.06 4.70
C GLY A 6 21.75 -36.54 4.99
N LYS A 7 20.98 -35.70 5.70
CA LYS A 7 19.52 -35.63 5.81
C LYS A 7 19.23 -34.64 6.96
N GLU A 8 18.26 -33.74 6.92
CA GLU A 8 17.06 -33.60 6.10
C GLU A 8 16.56 -32.17 6.36
N LYS A 9 16.36 -31.35 5.31
CA LYS A 9 15.61 -30.09 5.44
C LYS A 9 14.14 -30.46 5.67
N ALA A 10 13.64 -30.22 6.87
CA ALA A 10 12.22 -30.31 7.17
C ALA A 10 11.46 -29.26 6.35
N HIS A 11 10.73 -29.70 5.33
CA HIS A 11 9.65 -28.94 4.72
C HIS A 11 8.50 -28.90 5.73
N SER A 12 8.32 -27.76 6.39
CA SER A 12 7.15 -27.52 7.23
C SER A 12 5.89 -27.40 6.34
N PRO A 13 4.74 -27.90 6.80
CA PRO A 13 3.49 -27.84 6.04
C PRO A 13 3.07 -26.38 5.82
N SER A 14 2.72 -26.05 4.57
CA SER A 14 2.32 -24.72 4.09
C SER A 14 1.16 -24.16 4.93
N SER A 15 1.51 -23.35 5.93
CA SER A 15 0.56 -22.45 6.57
C SER A 15 0.18 -21.38 5.54
N ALA A 16 -1.11 -21.14 5.39
CA ALA A 16 -1.59 -20.06 4.53
C ALA A 16 -0.93 -18.75 4.99
N GLN A 17 -0.05 -18.20 4.15
CA GLN A 17 0.66 -16.98 4.50
C GLN A 17 -0.36 -15.83 4.54
N HIS A 18 -0.63 -15.35 5.75
CA HIS A 18 -1.43 -14.17 6.03
C HIS A 18 -0.50 -13.09 6.54
N LEU A 19 -0.26 -12.06 5.74
CA LEU A 19 0.57 -10.92 6.11
C LEU A 19 -0.31 -9.68 6.21
N SER A 20 -0.27 -9.00 7.36
CA SER A 20 -0.96 -7.73 7.59
C SER A 20 0.08 -6.64 7.85
N LEU A 21 0.02 -5.56 7.08
CA LEU A 21 0.96 -4.45 7.07
C LEU A 21 0.20 -3.13 7.23
N SER A 22 0.85 -2.14 7.84
CA SER A 22 0.29 -0.80 7.97
C SER A 22 1.40 0.26 8.06
N SER A 23 1.09 1.47 7.58
CA SER A 23 1.91 2.67 7.81
C SER A 23 1.96 3.08 9.30
N GLY A 24 0.99 2.68 10.12
CA GLY A 24 0.78 3.20 11.47
C GLY A 24 -0.07 4.47 11.47
N ALA A 25 0.22 5.39 12.39
CA ALA A 25 -0.50 6.67 12.49
C ALA A 25 -0.44 7.48 11.17
N PRO A 26 -1.45 8.32 10.87
CA PRO A 26 -1.44 9.22 9.72
C PRO A 26 -0.18 10.10 9.66
N GLN A 27 0.39 10.24 8.46
CA GLN A 27 1.63 10.96 8.21
C GLN A 27 1.53 11.85 6.98
N THR A 28 2.12 13.03 7.05
CA THR A 28 2.27 13.93 5.91
C THR A 28 3.68 13.84 5.37
N HIS A 29 3.83 13.84 4.05
CA HIS A 29 5.15 13.69 3.43
C HIS A 29 6.08 14.87 3.82
N PRO A 30 7.35 14.63 4.17
CA PRO A 30 8.25 15.68 4.68
C PRO A 30 8.49 16.85 3.72
N CYS A 31 8.24 16.68 2.41
CA CYS A 31 8.35 17.76 1.43
C CYS A 31 7.40 18.93 1.74
N PHE A 32 6.30 18.68 2.45
CA PHE A 32 5.34 19.70 2.85
C PHE A 32 5.68 20.37 4.19
N ALA A 33 6.80 20.05 4.84
CA ALA A 33 7.14 20.58 6.16
C ALA A 33 7.23 22.12 6.22
N HIS A 34 7.52 22.77 5.09
CA HIS A 34 7.60 24.23 4.97
C HIS A 34 6.33 24.86 4.40
N ASP A 35 5.34 24.05 4.03
CA ASP A 35 4.07 24.55 3.51
C ASP A 35 3.14 24.86 4.69
N VAL A 36 3.08 26.14 5.05
CA VAL A 36 2.29 26.64 6.19
C VAL A 36 0.79 26.35 6.03
N ASP A 37 0.27 26.34 4.79
CA ASP A 37 -1.13 26.05 4.52
C ASP A 37 -1.45 24.57 4.79
N LEU A 38 -0.48 23.68 4.55
CA LEU A 38 -0.64 22.24 4.78
C LEU A 38 -0.27 21.81 6.20
N THR A 39 0.61 22.53 6.89
CA THR A 39 1.12 22.13 8.22
C THR A 39 0.39 22.80 9.38
N SER A 40 -0.33 23.89 9.12
CA SER A 40 -1.08 24.58 10.17
C SER A 40 -2.27 23.75 10.68
N ALA A 41 -2.17 23.31 11.93
CA ALA A 41 -3.28 22.69 12.66
C ALA A 41 -4.49 23.63 12.83
N MET A 42 -4.34 24.93 12.54
CA MET A 42 -5.41 25.92 12.69
C MET A 42 -6.34 26.03 11.47
N GLN A 43 -6.06 25.34 10.35
CA GLN A 43 -6.95 25.34 9.18
C GLN A 43 -7.43 23.93 8.75
N PRO A 44 -8.06 23.16 9.64
CA PRO A 44 -8.62 21.85 9.28
C PRO A 44 -9.74 21.94 8.23
N GLN A 45 -10.36 23.11 8.04
CA GLN A 45 -11.47 23.29 7.09
C GLN A 45 -11.08 23.20 5.61
N ARG A 46 -9.78 23.19 5.28
CA ARG A 46 -9.30 23.02 3.89
C ARG A 46 -9.00 21.57 3.52
N ARG A 47 -9.17 20.63 4.46
CA ARG A 47 -8.86 19.21 4.27
C ARG A 47 -10.13 18.40 4.09
N VAL A 48 -10.20 17.64 3.01
CA VAL A 48 -11.32 16.72 2.76
C VAL A 48 -10.84 15.28 2.96
N PRO A 49 -11.36 14.55 3.96
CA PRO A 49 -10.99 13.15 4.16
C PRO A 49 -11.39 12.29 2.96
N LEU A 50 -10.46 11.47 2.48
CA LEU A 50 -10.67 10.52 1.39
C LEU A 50 -10.18 9.13 1.77
N VAL A 51 -10.87 8.13 1.26
CA VAL A 51 -10.47 6.73 1.36
C VAL A 51 -10.62 6.04 0.00
N HIS A 52 -9.70 5.14 -0.31
CA HIS A 52 -9.77 4.27 -1.47
C HIS A 52 -9.33 2.86 -1.11
N GLY A 53 -10.09 1.87 -1.57
CA GLY A 53 -9.81 0.45 -1.37
C GLY A 53 -9.58 -0.24 -2.70
N ASP A 54 -8.52 -1.06 -2.80
CA ASP A 54 -8.25 -1.92 -3.94
C ASP A 54 -8.09 -3.39 -3.49
N THR A 55 -8.71 -4.30 -4.21
CA THR A 55 -8.37 -5.74 -4.18
C THR A 55 -7.59 -6.10 -5.43
N PHE A 56 -6.37 -6.60 -5.24
CA PHE A 56 -5.53 -7.15 -6.30
C PHE A 56 -5.48 -8.66 -6.21
N VAL A 57 -5.49 -9.32 -7.37
CA VAL A 57 -5.11 -10.73 -7.50
C VAL A 57 -3.78 -10.76 -8.24
N CYS A 58 -2.73 -11.20 -7.55
CA CYS A 58 -1.38 -11.28 -8.07
C CYS A 58 -0.94 -12.73 -8.23
N THR A 59 0.02 -13.00 -9.12
CA THR A 59 0.76 -14.27 -9.19
C THR A 59 2.27 -14.02 -9.30
N GLY A 60 3.07 -15.02 -8.97
CA GLY A 60 4.54 -14.99 -9.08
C GLY A 60 5.27 -14.16 -8.01
N GLY A 61 4.56 -13.36 -7.21
CA GLY A 61 5.08 -12.53 -6.14
C GLY A 61 4.13 -11.37 -5.80
N VAL A 62 4.49 -10.53 -4.83
CA VAL A 62 3.73 -9.32 -4.47
C VAL A 62 4.67 -8.16 -4.19
N ASP A 63 4.68 -7.15 -5.05
CA ASP A 63 5.37 -5.86 -4.86
C ASP A 63 4.43 -4.86 -4.19
N VAL A 64 4.41 -4.85 -2.85
CA VAL A 64 3.51 -3.99 -2.06
C VAL A 64 3.74 -2.49 -2.34
N PRO A 65 4.98 -1.96 -2.39
CA PRO A 65 5.21 -0.57 -2.78
C PRO A 65 4.54 -0.15 -4.09
N ARG A 66 4.55 -1.03 -5.09
CA ARG A 66 3.89 -0.76 -6.39
C ARG A 66 2.37 -0.73 -6.26
N LEU A 67 1.78 -1.65 -5.51
CA LEU A 67 0.33 -1.67 -5.26
C LEU A 67 -0.11 -0.43 -4.48
N LEU A 68 0.64 -0.03 -3.44
CA LEU A 68 0.38 1.19 -2.67
C LEU A 68 0.45 2.44 -3.55
N ARG A 69 1.43 2.52 -4.46
CA ARG A 69 1.53 3.65 -5.41
C ARG A 69 0.31 3.69 -6.34
N ALA A 70 -0.15 2.53 -6.84
CA ALA A 70 -1.33 2.45 -7.68
C ALA A 70 -2.60 2.91 -6.94
N SER A 71 -2.81 2.45 -5.70
CA SER A 71 -3.95 2.87 -4.88
C SER A 71 -3.89 4.36 -4.51
N ARG A 72 -2.70 4.87 -4.18
CA ARG A 72 -2.50 6.29 -3.90
C ARG A 72 -2.76 7.17 -5.12
N ALA A 73 -2.35 6.74 -6.32
CA ALA A 73 -2.62 7.47 -7.54
C ALA A 73 -4.12 7.63 -7.77
N SER A 74 -4.88 6.55 -7.63
CA SER A 74 -6.35 6.60 -7.71
C SER A 74 -6.99 7.49 -6.65
N LEU A 75 -6.42 7.54 -5.43
CA LEU A 75 -6.85 8.47 -4.39
C LEU A 75 -6.55 9.94 -4.74
N LEU A 76 -5.41 10.23 -5.37
CA LEU A 76 -5.03 11.56 -5.84
C LEU A 76 -5.89 12.01 -7.03
N ASP A 77 -6.27 11.09 -7.91
CA ASP A 77 -7.23 11.36 -8.99
C ASP A 77 -8.59 11.80 -8.41
N LYS A 78 -9.08 11.09 -7.37
CA LYS A 78 -10.28 11.51 -6.63
C LYS A 78 -10.13 12.88 -5.98
N ALA A 79 -8.98 13.17 -5.39
CA ALA A 79 -8.69 14.49 -4.83
C ALA A 79 -8.73 15.59 -5.90
N SER A 80 -8.20 15.29 -7.10
CA SER A 80 -8.19 16.21 -8.23
C SER A 80 -9.60 16.57 -8.71
N LEU A 81 -10.55 15.63 -8.66
CA LEU A 81 -11.97 15.90 -8.94
C LEU A 81 -12.60 16.87 -7.93
N LEU A 82 -12.03 17.00 -6.73
CA LEU A 82 -12.47 17.94 -5.69
C LEU A 82 -11.68 19.27 -5.71
N GLY A 83 -10.82 19.47 -6.71
CA GLY A 83 -9.99 20.67 -6.84
C GLY A 83 -8.80 20.71 -5.87
N ALA A 84 -8.47 19.57 -5.24
CA ALA A 84 -7.25 19.38 -4.47
C ALA A 84 -6.12 18.86 -5.38
N ASN A 85 -4.87 19.08 -5.00
CA ASN A 85 -3.71 18.68 -5.80
C ASN A 85 -2.62 17.96 -4.99
N VAL A 86 -2.83 17.77 -3.69
CA VAL A 86 -1.92 17.06 -2.79
C VAL A 86 -2.69 16.20 -1.80
N LEU A 87 -2.05 15.13 -1.33
CA LEU A 87 -2.52 14.30 -0.23
C LEU A 87 -1.68 14.56 1.03
N VAL A 88 -2.36 14.74 2.16
CA VAL A 88 -1.76 14.88 3.51
C VAL A 88 -2.42 13.92 4.49
N ASP A 89 -1.88 13.77 5.70
CA ASP A 89 -2.39 12.84 6.73
C ASP A 89 -2.61 11.42 6.18
N GLU A 90 -1.68 10.95 5.34
CA GLU A 90 -1.78 9.68 4.65
C GLU A 90 -1.60 8.51 5.62
N SER A 91 -2.38 7.45 5.43
CA SER A 91 -2.17 6.15 6.08
C SER A 91 -2.68 5.01 5.20
N TRP A 92 -2.06 3.84 5.33
CA TRP A 92 -2.48 2.66 4.57
C TRP A 92 -2.45 1.40 5.41
N THR A 93 -3.29 0.44 5.02
CA THR A 93 -3.22 -0.95 5.43
C THR A 93 -3.15 -1.84 4.20
N CYS A 94 -2.40 -2.93 4.32
CA CYS A 94 -2.26 -3.92 3.26
C CYS A 94 -2.35 -5.32 3.86
N THR A 95 -3.23 -6.15 3.31
CA THR A 95 -3.39 -7.55 3.73
C THR A 95 -3.13 -8.47 2.55
N ILE A 96 -2.15 -9.35 2.68
CA ILE A 96 -1.83 -10.38 1.68
C ILE A 96 -2.35 -11.72 2.19
N ARG A 97 -3.13 -12.40 1.35
CA ARG A 97 -3.68 -13.73 1.61
C ARG A 97 -3.33 -14.66 0.47
N GLN A 98 -2.68 -15.78 0.78
CA GLN A 98 -2.58 -16.89 -0.16
C GLN A 98 -3.84 -17.77 -0.02
N PRO A 99 -4.64 -17.97 -1.09
CA PRO A 99 -5.81 -18.85 -1.03
C PRO A 99 -5.40 -20.30 -0.73
N LYS A 100 -6.01 -20.89 0.30
CA LYS A 100 -5.70 -22.27 0.77
C LYS A 100 -5.86 -23.36 -0.30
N MET A 101 -6.73 -23.14 -1.31
CA MET A 101 -7.11 -24.17 -2.28
C MET A 101 -6.54 -23.99 -3.69
N ARG A 102 -5.82 -22.88 -3.99
CA ARG A 102 -5.27 -22.67 -5.33
C ARG A 102 -3.80 -23.06 -5.38
N ARG A 103 -3.49 -24.11 -6.15
CA ARG A 103 -2.10 -24.54 -6.44
C ARG A 103 -1.36 -23.53 -7.34
N ASP A 104 -2.07 -22.55 -7.88
CA ASP A 104 -1.63 -21.65 -8.94
C ASP A 104 -0.67 -20.53 -8.45
N GLY A 105 -0.33 -20.51 -7.16
CA GLY A 105 0.59 -19.50 -6.62
C GLY A 105 0.02 -18.07 -6.58
N THR A 106 -1.31 -17.92 -6.59
CA THR A 106 -1.95 -16.61 -6.54
C THR A 106 -1.99 -16.02 -5.13
N TYR A 107 -1.92 -14.69 -5.04
CA TYR A 107 -2.07 -13.91 -3.82
C TYR A 107 -3.22 -12.94 -3.98
N ARG A 108 -4.13 -12.91 -3.01
CA ARG A 108 -5.15 -11.85 -2.91
C ARG A 108 -4.62 -10.77 -1.96
N VAL A 109 -4.45 -9.57 -2.48
CA VAL A 109 -3.94 -8.42 -1.74
C VAL A 109 -5.05 -7.39 -1.60
N GLN A 110 -5.34 -6.95 -0.38
CA GLN A 110 -6.28 -5.87 -0.11
C GLN A 110 -5.52 -4.67 0.39
N VAL A 111 -5.65 -3.53 -0.29
CA VAL A 111 -5.08 -2.25 0.10
C VAL A 111 -6.21 -1.32 0.49
N ARG A 112 -6.09 -0.68 1.65
CA ARG A 112 -6.93 0.48 2.02
C ARG A 112 -6.01 1.66 2.25
N TYR A 113 -6.24 2.72 1.49
CA TYR A 113 -5.45 3.93 1.54
C TYR A 113 -6.34 5.09 1.98
N ASN A 114 -5.93 5.81 3.01
CA ASN A 114 -6.65 6.94 3.61
C ASN A 114 -5.75 8.17 3.52
N ALA A 115 -6.34 9.34 3.27
CA ALA A 115 -5.64 10.60 3.27
C ALA A 115 -6.64 11.75 3.45
N SER A 116 -6.11 12.96 3.61
CA SER A 116 -6.83 14.21 3.47
C SER A 116 -6.41 14.88 2.16
N ALA A 117 -7.37 15.17 1.29
CA ALA A 117 -7.15 15.99 0.11
C ALA A 117 -6.99 17.46 0.51
N SER A 118 -5.97 18.12 -0.02
CA SER A 118 -5.70 19.54 0.23
C SER A 118 -5.13 20.22 -1.02
N ARG A 119 -4.90 21.53 -0.93
CA ARG A 119 -4.29 22.35 -1.98
C ARG A 119 -2.96 22.90 -1.53
N SER A 120 -1.94 22.76 -2.37
CA SER A 120 -0.67 23.49 -2.26
C SER A 120 -0.44 24.30 -3.53
N ASN A 121 -0.03 25.55 -3.39
CA ASN A 121 0.40 26.38 -4.51
C ASN A 121 1.92 26.39 -4.69
N THR A 122 2.67 25.90 -3.71
CA THR A 122 4.13 26.02 -3.65
C THR A 122 4.84 24.69 -3.84
N THR A 123 4.26 23.60 -3.34
CA THR A 123 4.89 22.28 -3.32
C THR A 123 4.03 21.25 -4.05
N PRO A 124 4.53 20.63 -5.12
CA PRO A 124 3.78 19.60 -5.83
C PRO A 124 3.69 18.30 -5.00
N ASP A 125 2.71 17.47 -5.32
CA ASP A 125 2.56 16.16 -4.70
C ASP A 125 3.78 15.27 -5.02
N PRO A 126 4.37 14.58 -4.02
CA PRO A 126 5.57 13.75 -4.21
C PRO A 126 5.30 12.46 -5.00
N GLN A 127 4.04 12.14 -5.28
CA GLN A 127 3.59 10.91 -5.97
C GLN A 127 4.14 9.62 -5.34
N ARG A 128 4.40 9.66 -4.03
CA ARG A 128 5.06 8.59 -3.28
C ARG A 128 4.29 8.27 -2.00
N PRO A 129 3.90 7.01 -1.77
CA PRO A 129 3.31 6.59 -0.52
C PRO A 129 4.19 6.86 0.70
N VAL A 130 3.56 7.20 1.82
CA VAL A 130 4.22 7.32 3.12
C VAL A 130 4.64 5.95 3.68
N ALA A 131 5.62 5.93 4.58
CA ALA A 131 6.06 4.75 5.33
C ALA A 131 6.35 3.50 4.47
N LEU A 132 6.92 3.67 3.27
CA LEU A 132 7.24 2.55 2.36
C LEU A 132 8.24 1.55 2.94
N ASP A 133 9.04 1.95 3.93
CA ASP A 133 9.92 1.07 4.70
C ASP A 133 9.15 -0.05 5.44
N LYS A 134 7.86 0.16 5.74
CA LYS A 134 6.98 -0.83 6.38
C LYS A 134 6.31 -1.78 5.39
N ALA A 135 6.45 -1.54 4.08
CA ALA A 135 5.84 -2.35 3.03
C ALA A 135 6.70 -3.59 2.72
N LYS A 136 6.34 -4.72 3.32
CA LYS A 136 7.02 -6.01 3.07
C LYS A 136 6.40 -6.73 1.88
N SER A 137 7.22 -7.04 0.89
CA SER A 137 6.82 -7.74 -0.33
C SER A 137 6.95 -9.26 -0.22
N VAL A 138 6.17 -9.99 -1.03
CA VAL A 138 6.37 -11.42 -1.25
C VAL A 138 7.36 -11.58 -2.41
N PRO A 139 8.48 -12.31 -2.24
CA PRO A 139 9.49 -12.45 -3.28
C PRO A 139 8.94 -13.02 -4.60
N GLY A 140 9.56 -12.60 -5.71
CA GLY A 140 9.26 -13.07 -7.06
C GLY A 140 8.67 -11.98 -7.96
N LEU A 141 8.47 -12.32 -9.24
CA LEU A 141 7.98 -11.37 -10.24
C LEU A 141 6.45 -11.26 -10.15
N MET A 142 5.97 -10.14 -9.61
CA MET A 142 4.55 -9.87 -9.48
C MET A 142 3.91 -9.64 -10.86
N THR A 143 2.88 -10.43 -11.17
CA THR A 143 1.93 -10.16 -12.26
C THR A 143 0.55 -9.91 -11.66
N ILE A 144 -0.06 -8.76 -11.97
CA ILE A 144 -1.43 -8.44 -11.55
C ILE A 144 -2.40 -9.06 -12.56
N LEU A 145 -3.19 -10.03 -12.10
CA LEU A 145 -4.22 -10.70 -12.89
C LEU A 145 -5.54 -9.91 -12.87
N GLN A 146 -5.83 -9.26 -11.74
CA GLN A 146 -7.06 -8.51 -11.52
C GLN A 146 -6.82 -7.37 -10.53
N ARG A 147 -7.50 -6.25 -10.76
CA ARG A 147 -7.61 -5.13 -9.82
C ARG A 147 -9.08 -4.71 -9.77
N GLU A 148 -9.63 -4.62 -8.57
CA GLU A 148 -11.00 -4.14 -8.34
C GLU A 148 -10.99 -3.09 -7.24
N GLU A 149 -11.60 -1.95 -7.51
CA GLU A 149 -11.90 -0.97 -6.46
C GLU A 149 -13.04 -1.50 -5.57
N PHE A 150 -12.92 -1.28 -4.26
CA PHE A 150 -14.02 -1.47 -3.32
C PHE A 150 -14.18 -0.22 -2.46
N ASN A 151 -15.43 0.08 -2.07
CA ASN A 151 -15.70 1.16 -1.13
C ASN A 151 -15.45 0.63 0.31
N PRO A 152 -14.44 1.12 1.03
CA PRO A 152 -13.99 0.56 2.31
C PRO A 152 -14.71 1.11 3.54
#